data_AF-A0A1Q8A6H6-F1
#
_entry.id   AF-A0A1Q8A6H6-F1
#
_cell.length_a   1.000
_cell.length_b   1.000
_cell.length_c   1.000
_cell.angle_alpha   90.00
_cell.angle_beta   90.00
_cell.angle_gamma   90.00
#
_symmetry.space_group_name_H-M   'P 1'
#
loop_
_entity.id
_entity.type
_entity.pdbx_description
1 polymer ?
#
loop_
_entity_poly.entity_id
_entity_poly.type
_entity_poly.pdbx_seq_one_letter_code
_entity_poly.pdbx_strand_id
1 'polypeptide(L)'
;MPVIITVVIAAAALITVTPVALAGSWTVKITTVTFSENINTALRPQVSFGPATEYFWVVTAHDYYYTMRSGGSITTNNINVNGAAGNFTGFISWFFINPSNQTVSQGNYTFSSGFGNHTHTFTFSADQGVRDSGLYKLNLLLSGSAKALGSSPATVANDQRYSWNVP
;
A
#
# COMPACT_ATOMS: atom_id res chain seq x y z
N MET A 1 27.42 -19.86 33.92
CA MET A 1 27.75 -19.25 32.61
C MET A 1 27.25 -20.01 31.38
N PRO A 2 27.29 -21.37 31.28
CA PRO A 2 26.86 -22.04 30.04
C PRO A 2 25.36 -21.93 29.75
N VAL A 3 24.50 -21.95 30.78
CA VAL A 3 23.04 -21.83 30.62
C VAL A 3 22.62 -20.50 29.99
N ILE A 4 23.24 -19.39 30.40
CA ILE A 4 22.92 -18.06 29.87
C ILE A 4 23.28 -17.98 28.38
N ILE A 5 24.44 -18.52 27.99
CA ILE A 5 24.89 -18.53 26.59
C ILE A 5 23.94 -19.38 25.74
N THR A 6 23.53 -20.56 26.21
CA THR A 6 22.60 -21.44 25.49
C THR A 6 21.23 -20.78 25.29
N VAL A 7 20.71 -20.11 26.33
CA VAL A 7 19.42 -19.39 26.25
C VAL A 7 19.50 -18.23 25.24
N VAL A 8 20.58 -17.47 25.23
CA VAL A 8 20.77 -16.35 24.28
C VAL A 8 20.83 -16.87 22.84
N ILE A 9 21.56 -17.95 22.58
CA ILE A 9 21.66 -18.55 21.23
C ILE A 9 20.30 -19.09 20.78
N ALA A 10 19.58 -19.80 21.65
CA ALA A 10 18.26 -20.35 21.32
C ALA A 10 17.23 -19.25 21.02
N ALA A 11 17.24 -18.16 21.80
CA ALA A 11 16.37 -17.01 21.56
C ALA A 11 16.69 -16.30 20.24
N ALA A 12 17.99 -16.09 19.94
CA ALA A 12 18.42 -15.48 18.68
C ALA A 12 18.06 -16.34 17.45
N ALA A 13 18.18 -17.67 17.57
CA ALA A 13 17.75 -18.59 16.52
C ALA A 13 16.23 -18.47 16.28
N LEU A 14 15.40 -18.50 17.32
CA LEU A 14 13.94 -18.45 17.17
C LEU A 14 13.47 -17.19 16.41
N ILE A 15 14.06 -16.03 16.71
CA ILE A 15 13.73 -14.76 16.06
C ILE A 15 14.09 -14.78 14.56
N THR A 16 15.20 -15.44 14.20
CA THR A 16 15.67 -15.49 12.81
C THR A 16 14.91 -16.48 11.93
N VAL A 17 14.44 -17.63 12.46
CA VAL A 17 13.68 -18.62 11.67
C VAL A 17 12.17 -18.35 11.59
N THR A 18 11.60 -17.58 12.53
CA THR A 18 10.14 -17.36 12.57
C THR A 18 9.59 -16.74 11.27
N PRO A 19 10.20 -15.68 10.68
CA PRO A 19 9.71 -15.11 9.41
C PRO A 19 9.77 -16.09 8.25
N VAL A 20 10.83 -16.90 8.18
CA VAL A 20 11.05 -17.88 7.11
C VAL A 20 9.98 -18.97 7.18
N ALA A 21 9.66 -19.44 8.38
CA ALA A 21 8.59 -20.41 8.59
C ALA A 21 7.22 -19.86 8.18
N LEU A 22 6.94 -18.58 8.48
CA LEU A 22 5.69 -17.91 8.08
C LEU A 22 5.60 -17.65 6.58
N ALA A 23 6.71 -17.32 5.94
CA ALA A 23 6.80 -17.09 4.50
C ALA A 23 6.75 -18.39 3.68
N GLY A 24 7.10 -19.53 4.29
CA GLY A 24 7.34 -20.79 3.60
C GLY A 24 8.58 -20.79 2.71
N SER A 25 9.43 -19.76 2.81
CA SER A 25 10.60 -19.54 1.96
C SER A 25 11.58 -18.57 2.64
N TRP A 26 12.87 -18.65 2.28
CA TRP A 26 13.89 -17.69 2.70
C TRP A 26 13.74 -16.31 2.04
N THR A 27 13.04 -16.26 0.90
CA THR A 27 12.82 -15.04 0.13
C THR A 27 11.35 -14.85 -0.20
N VAL A 28 10.94 -13.58 -0.33
CA VAL A 28 9.57 -13.17 -0.64
C VAL A 28 9.62 -12.23 -1.84
N LYS A 29 8.78 -12.53 -2.84
CA LYS A 29 8.52 -11.63 -3.97
C LYS A 29 7.61 -10.51 -3.50
N ILE A 30 8.01 -9.27 -3.75
CA ILE A 30 7.20 -8.10 -3.43
C ILE A 30 7.03 -7.25 -4.67
N THR A 31 5.82 -6.74 -4.84
CA THR A 31 5.56 -5.63 -5.76
C THR A 31 5.09 -4.43 -4.97
N THR A 32 5.62 -3.25 -5.28
CA THR A 32 5.03 -1.98 -4.87
C THR A 32 4.42 -1.24 -6.06
N VAL A 33 3.30 -0.57 -5.80
CA VAL A 33 2.67 0.35 -6.76
C VAL A 33 2.52 1.69 -6.07
N THR A 34 3.20 2.69 -6.58
CA THR A 34 3.16 4.06 -6.06
C THR A 34 2.49 4.96 -7.06
N PHE A 35 1.48 5.71 -6.64
CA PHE A 35 0.90 6.79 -7.44
C PHE A 35 0.71 8.02 -6.58
N SER A 36 0.53 9.16 -7.24
CA SER A 36 0.15 10.40 -6.56
C SER A 36 -1.24 10.81 -6.97
N GLU A 37 -2.00 11.35 -6.03
CA GLU A 37 -3.26 12.03 -6.28
C GLU A 37 -3.13 13.50 -5.88
N ASN A 38 -3.80 14.36 -6.64
CA ASN A 38 -3.92 15.78 -6.32
C ASN A 38 -5.39 16.11 -6.06
N ILE A 39 -5.65 16.67 -4.89
CA ILE A 39 -6.95 17.18 -4.47
C ILE A 39 -6.87 18.70 -4.54
N ASN A 40 -7.46 19.27 -5.60
CA ASN A 40 -7.46 20.71 -5.84
C ASN A 40 -8.88 21.29 -5.74
N THR A 41 -8.97 22.56 -5.36
CA THR A 41 -10.21 23.33 -5.42
C THR A 41 -10.02 24.64 -6.16
N ALA A 42 -10.68 24.75 -7.32
CA ALA A 42 -11.00 26.02 -7.96
C ALA A 42 -12.53 26.15 -8.08
N LEU A 43 -13.28 25.92 -6.98
CA LEU A 43 -14.76 25.96 -6.83
C LEU A 43 -15.49 24.61 -6.96
N ARG A 44 -14.86 23.55 -7.47
CA ARG A 44 -15.38 22.18 -7.45
C ARG A 44 -14.26 21.24 -7.01
N PRO A 45 -14.48 20.38 -6.00
CA PRO A 45 -13.47 19.40 -5.64
C PRO A 45 -13.21 18.46 -6.81
N GLN A 46 -11.95 18.35 -7.19
CA GLN A 46 -11.49 17.42 -8.19
C GLN A 46 -10.38 16.58 -7.60
N VAL A 47 -10.44 15.28 -7.86
CA VAL A 47 -9.35 14.35 -7.60
C VAL A 47 -8.82 13.87 -8.93
N SER A 48 -7.53 14.06 -9.13
CA SER A 48 -6.81 13.57 -10.30
C SER A 48 -5.71 12.62 -9.85
N PHE A 49 -5.56 11.52 -10.58
CA PHE A 49 -4.49 10.56 -10.37
C PHE A 49 -3.37 10.84 -11.35
N GLY A 50 -2.14 10.90 -10.82
CA GLY A 50 -0.93 10.81 -11.62
C GLY A 50 -0.67 9.36 -12.08
N PRO A 51 0.32 9.16 -12.94
CA PRO A 51 0.74 7.82 -13.33
C PRO A 51 1.21 7.03 -12.11
N ALA A 52 1.00 5.72 -12.12
CA ALA A 52 1.64 4.82 -11.18
C ALA A 52 3.08 4.52 -11.62
N THR A 53 3.90 4.20 -10.63
CA THR A 53 5.22 3.60 -10.80
C THR A 53 5.24 2.28 -10.06
N GLU A 54 5.53 1.21 -10.78
CA GLU A 54 5.59 -0.15 -10.25
C GLU A 54 7.04 -0.59 -10.03
N TYR A 55 7.31 -1.18 -8.87
CA TYR A 55 8.60 -1.79 -8.58
C TYR A 55 8.43 -3.24 -8.17
N PHE A 56 9.33 -4.07 -8.66
CA PHE A 56 9.47 -5.46 -8.25
C PHE A 56 10.82 -5.65 -7.58
N TRP A 57 10.83 -6.36 -6.45
CA TRP A 57 12.06 -6.81 -5.82
C TRP A 57 11.83 -8.14 -5.09
N VAL A 58 12.93 -8.84 -4.83
CA VAL A 58 12.96 -10.03 -3.99
C VAL A 58 13.74 -9.67 -2.73
N VAL A 59 13.10 -9.85 -1.57
CA VAL A 59 13.72 -9.55 -0.28
C VAL A 59 13.78 -10.81 0.58
N THR A 60 14.56 -10.78 1.66
CA THR A 60 14.54 -11.88 2.63
C THR A 60 13.20 -11.90 3.37
N ALA A 61 12.75 -13.09 3.76
CA ALA A 61 11.55 -13.22 4.59
C ALA A 61 11.70 -12.45 5.91
N HIS A 62 12.91 -12.42 6.47
CA HIS A 62 13.19 -11.60 7.65
C HIS A 62 12.90 -10.12 7.42
N ASP A 63 13.44 -9.52 6.35
CA ASP A 63 13.25 -8.10 6.06
C ASP A 63 11.79 -7.78 5.77
N TYR A 64 11.09 -8.62 4.99
CA TYR A 64 9.67 -8.40 4.71
C TYR A 64 8.85 -8.31 6.01
N TYR A 65 8.98 -9.29 6.91
CA TYR A 65 8.14 -9.33 8.12
C TYR A 65 8.48 -8.23 9.13
N TYR A 66 9.75 -7.84 9.23
CA TYR A 66 10.19 -6.89 10.26
C TYR A 66 10.28 -5.44 9.80
N THR A 67 10.58 -5.16 8.52
CA THR A 67 10.79 -3.78 8.04
C THR A 67 9.67 -3.29 7.12
N MET A 68 9.07 -4.17 6.31
CA MET A 68 8.12 -3.76 5.28
C MET A 68 6.67 -3.98 5.72
N ARG A 69 6.35 -5.19 6.18
CA ARG A 69 4.99 -5.58 6.59
C ARG A 69 4.47 -4.76 7.76
N SER A 70 5.36 -4.38 8.68
CA SER A 70 5.04 -3.50 9.81
C SER A 70 4.50 -2.13 9.37
N GLY A 71 4.91 -1.64 8.19
CA GLY A 71 4.42 -0.39 7.60
C GLY A 71 3.02 -0.47 6.97
N GLY A 72 2.42 -1.67 6.93
CA GLY A 72 1.12 -1.92 6.32
C GLY A 72 1.19 -2.17 4.80
N SER A 73 0.07 -2.63 4.23
CA SER A 73 -0.07 -2.85 2.77
C SER A 73 -0.25 -1.54 1.99
N ILE A 74 -0.53 -0.44 2.68
CA ILE A 74 -0.64 0.90 2.12
C ILE A 74 0.04 1.90 3.04
N THR A 75 0.88 2.76 2.47
CA THR A 75 1.47 3.90 3.15
C THR A 75 1.14 5.16 2.36
N THR A 76 0.72 6.21 3.05
CA THR A 76 0.39 7.50 2.43
C THR A 76 1.35 8.57 2.93
N ASN A 77 1.94 9.30 2.00
CA ASN A 77 2.81 10.44 2.26
C ASN A 77 2.16 11.72 1.74
N ASN A 78 2.09 12.73 2.59
CA ASN A 78 1.45 14.00 2.27
C ASN A 78 2.51 15.00 1.78
N ILE A 79 2.34 15.52 0.57
CA ILE A 79 3.26 16.47 -0.06
C ILE A 79 2.49 17.76 -0.32
N ASN A 80 2.93 18.86 0.30
CA ASN A 80 2.32 20.18 0.10
C ASN A 80 0.81 20.22 0.41
N VAL A 81 0.41 19.60 1.52
CA VAL A 81 -0.98 19.62 1.97
C VAL A 81 -1.29 20.86 2.81
N ASN A 82 -2.45 21.47 2.58
CA ASN A 82 -2.93 22.64 3.29
C ASN A 82 -4.34 22.40 3.85
N GLY A 83 -4.41 22.03 5.13
CA GLY A 83 -5.69 21.84 5.82
C GLY A 83 -6.49 23.14 6.03
N ALA A 84 -5.86 24.31 5.96
CA ALA A 84 -6.57 25.59 6.07
C ALA A 84 -7.37 25.92 4.80
N ALA A 85 -6.96 25.39 3.64
CA ALA A 85 -7.71 25.53 2.39
C ALA A 85 -8.98 24.65 2.36
N GLY A 86 -8.96 23.55 3.11
CA GLY A 86 -10.07 22.62 3.24
C GLY A 86 -9.59 21.22 3.55
N ASN A 87 -10.56 20.34 3.79
CA ASN A 87 -10.32 18.96 4.22
C ASN A 87 -10.91 17.98 3.21
N PHE A 88 -10.24 16.84 3.08
CA PHE A 88 -10.71 15.69 2.33
C PHE A 88 -10.74 14.47 3.24
N THR A 89 -11.83 13.73 3.16
CA THR A 89 -11.91 12.38 3.72
C THR A 89 -12.07 11.42 2.56
N GLY A 90 -11.02 10.64 2.32
CA GLY A 90 -10.90 9.68 1.24
C GLY A 90 -11.05 8.25 1.71
N PHE A 91 -11.50 7.41 0.81
CA PHE A 91 -11.66 5.98 0.96
C PHE A 91 -11.13 5.30 -0.29
N ILE A 92 -10.08 4.50 -0.15
CA ILE A 92 -9.51 3.68 -1.22
C ILE A 92 -9.92 2.24 -0.97
N SER A 93 -10.56 1.62 -1.96
CA SER A 93 -10.72 0.18 -2.04
C SER A 93 -9.91 -0.34 -3.21
N TRP A 94 -9.31 -1.53 -3.06
CA TRP A 94 -8.50 -2.09 -4.13
C TRP A 94 -8.66 -3.59 -4.30
N PHE A 95 -8.61 -3.98 -5.56
CA PHE A 95 -8.71 -5.36 -6.01
C PHE A 95 -7.45 -5.72 -6.77
N PHE A 96 -6.85 -6.82 -6.37
CA PHE A 96 -5.66 -7.35 -6.98
C PHE A 96 -6.02 -8.57 -7.82
N ILE A 97 -5.58 -8.62 -9.07
CA ILE A 97 -5.85 -9.73 -9.99
C ILE A 97 -4.52 -10.39 -10.31
N ASN A 98 -4.42 -11.68 -10.01
CA ASN A 98 -3.22 -12.47 -10.27
C ASN A 98 -3.17 -13.00 -11.72
N PRO A 99 -2.03 -13.58 -12.18
CA PRO A 99 -1.89 -14.13 -13.52
C PRO A 99 -2.91 -15.22 -13.85
N SER A 100 -3.40 -15.94 -12.83
CA SER A 100 -4.46 -16.94 -12.92
C SER A 100 -5.87 -16.32 -12.98
N ASN A 101 -5.99 -15.00 -13.14
CA ASN A 101 -7.22 -14.20 -13.13
C ASN A 101 -8.06 -14.32 -11.84
N GLN A 102 -7.46 -14.76 -10.73
CA GLN A 102 -8.13 -14.72 -9.45
C GLN A 102 -8.10 -13.30 -8.90
N THR A 103 -9.25 -12.83 -8.45
CA THR A 103 -9.39 -11.52 -7.81
C THR A 103 -9.26 -11.69 -6.30
N VAL A 104 -8.28 -11.02 -5.72
CA VAL A 104 -8.05 -10.92 -4.29
C VAL A 104 -8.46 -9.51 -3.87
N SER A 105 -9.55 -9.39 -3.10
CA SER A 105 -9.88 -8.13 -2.43
C SER A 105 -8.91 -7.93 -1.27
N GLN A 106 -8.25 -6.79 -1.24
CA GLN A 106 -7.16 -6.51 -0.29
C GLN A 106 -7.59 -5.58 0.84
N GLY A 107 -8.87 -5.20 0.86
CA GLY A 107 -9.47 -4.37 1.88
C GLY A 107 -9.62 -2.92 1.46
N ASN A 108 -9.77 -2.08 2.48
CA ASN A 108 -10.21 -0.71 2.37
C ASN A 108 -9.31 0.17 3.25
N TYR A 109 -9.04 1.38 2.81
CA TYR A 109 -8.24 2.37 3.54
C TYR A 109 -8.96 3.70 3.56
N THR A 110 -9.30 4.16 4.76
CA THR A 110 -9.87 5.49 4.98
C THR A 110 -8.78 6.43 5.47
N PHE A 111 -8.69 7.61 4.88
CA PHE A 111 -7.79 8.65 5.34
C PHE A 111 -8.49 10.00 5.38
N SER A 112 -7.96 10.89 6.20
CA SER A 112 -8.40 12.27 6.25
C SER A 112 -7.19 13.18 6.22
N SER A 113 -7.21 14.14 5.30
CA SER A 113 -6.08 15.03 5.04
C SER A 113 -6.56 16.40 4.54
N GLY A 114 -5.63 17.34 4.43
CA GLY A 114 -5.89 18.64 3.79
C GLY A 114 -5.84 18.53 2.26
N PHE A 115 -6.21 19.61 1.57
CA PHE A 115 -6.05 19.68 0.11
C PHE A 115 -4.58 19.77 -0.30
N GLY A 116 -4.23 19.17 -1.44
CA GLY A 116 -2.85 19.09 -1.92
C GLY A 116 -2.52 17.72 -2.53
N ASN A 117 -1.23 17.42 -2.63
CA ASN A 117 -0.74 16.20 -3.24
C ASN A 117 -0.52 15.12 -2.18
N HIS A 118 -0.98 13.91 -2.48
CA HIS A 118 -0.81 12.74 -1.64
C HIS A 118 -0.19 11.64 -2.48
N THR A 119 0.83 10.98 -1.95
CA THR A 119 1.47 9.85 -2.61
C THR A 119 1.13 8.59 -1.84
N HIS A 120 0.49 7.64 -2.50
CA HIS A 120 0.10 6.36 -1.93
C HIS A 120 1.00 5.27 -2.48
N THR A 121 1.60 4.48 -1.60
CA THR A 121 2.41 3.32 -1.94
C THR A 121 1.71 2.07 -1.41
N PHE A 122 1.31 1.22 -2.33
CA PHE A 122 0.78 -0.10 -2.05
C PHE A 122 1.92 -1.11 -2.08
N THR A 123 1.98 -1.98 -1.08
CA THR A 123 2.99 -3.05 -0.98
C THR A 123 2.28 -4.40 -0.95
N PHE A 124 2.56 -5.23 -1.94
CA PHE A 124 1.97 -6.56 -2.12
C PHE A 124 3.05 -7.63 -2.09
N SER A 125 2.77 -8.73 -1.40
CA SER A 125 3.63 -9.90 -1.28
C SER A 125 2.80 -11.19 -1.45
N ALA A 126 3.39 -12.36 -1.17
CA ALA A 126 2.75 -13.66 -1.24
C ALA A 126 1.46 -13.78 -0.40
N ASP A 127 1.38 -13.12 0.75
CA ASP A 127 0.17 -13.04 1.58
C ASP A 127 -0.91 -12.15 0.94
N GLN A 128 -0.53 -11.24 0.05
CA GLN A 128 -1.42 -10.44 -0.79
C GLN A 128 -1.56 -11.00 -2.22
N GLY A 129 -1.18 -12.25 -2.48
CA GLY A 129 -1.44 -12.91 -3.78
C GLY A 129 -0.34 -12.75 -4.84
N VAL A 130 0.80 -12.11 -4.52
CA VAL A 130 2.00 -12.13 -5.38
C VAL A 130 2.76 -13.44 -5.17
N ARG A 131 2.33 -14.50 -5.83
CA ARG A 131 2.90 -15.86 -5.69
C ARG A 131 3.57 -16.37 -6.94
N ASP A 132 3.02 -16.01 -8.09
CA ASP A 132 3.40 -16.55 -9.39
C ASP A 132 4.08 -15.45 -10.21
N SER A 133 4.82 -15.85 -11.24
CA SER A 133 5.25 -14.90 -12.27
C SER A 133 4.13 -14.67 -13.28
N GLY A 134 4.11 -13.50 -13.90
CA GLY A 134 3.16 -13.14 -14.94
C GLY A 134 2.51 -11.77 -14.74
N LEU A 135 1.43 -11.54 -15.47
CA LEU A 135 0.73 -10.27 -15.51
C LEU A 135 -0.20 -10.12 -14.29
N TYR A 136 0.07 -9.09 -13.51
CA TYR A 136 -0.76 -8.66 -12.39
C TYR A 136 -1.55 -7.40 -12.76
N LYS A 137 -2.72 -7.23 -12.15
CA LYS A 137 -3.54 -6.02 -12.29
C LYS A 137 -3.98 -5.52 -10.94
N LEU A 138 -4.04 -4.20 -10.78
CA LEU A 138 -4.54 -3.52 -9.60
C LEU A 138 -5.64 -2.56 -10.04
N ASN A 139 -6.84 -2.77 -9.54
CA ASN A 139 -7.95 -1.82 -9.70
C ASN A 139 -8.10 -1.06 -8.38
N LEU A 140 -8.07 0.27 -8.47
CA LEU A 140 -8.22 1.18 -7.36
C LEU A 140 -9.49 1.98 -7.52
N LEU A 141 -10.34 1.93 -6.51
CA LEU A 141 -11.50 2.77 -6.40
C LEU A 141 -11.29 3.76 -5.26
N LEU A 142 -11.08 5.03 -5.60
CA LEU A 142 -11.10 6.11 -4.63
C LEU A 142 -12.49 6.75 -4.62
N SER A 143 -13.03 6.92 -3.44
CA SER A 143 -14.21 7.75 -3.20
C SER A 143 -13.96 8.64 -1.99
N GLY A 144 -14.61 9.79 -1.93
CA GLY A 144 -14.39 10.68 -0.79
C GLY A 144 -15.26 11.91 -0.79
N SER A 145 -15.17 12.65 0.30
CA SER A 145 -15.85 13.92 0.48
C SER A 145 -14.81 15.01 0.69
N ALA A 146 -14.83 16.03 -0.16
CA ALA A 146 -14.00 17.21 -0.05
C ALA A 146 -14.86 18.40 0.39
N LYS A 147 -14.38 19.14 1.38
CA LYS A 147 -15.02 20.35 1.89
C LYS A 147 -14.02 21.49 1.91
N ALA A 148 -14.21 22.45 1.01
CA ALA A 148 -13.46 23.71 1.07
C ALA A 148 -13.99 24.58 2.21
N LEU A 149 -13.15 25.50 2.69
CA LEU A 149 -13.54 26.41 3.75
C LEU A 149 -14.75 27.26 3.29
N GLY A 150 -15.81 27.29 4.10
CA GLY A 150 -17.03 28.04 3.78
C GLY A 150 -17.91 27.44 2.66
N SER A 151 -17.60 26.23 2.17
CA SER A 151 -18.41 25.54 1.16
C SER A 151 -19.18 24.35 1.74
N SER A 152 -20.20 23.92 0.99
CA SER A 152 -20.79 22.59 1.19
C SER A 152 -19.79 21.49 0.78
N PRO A 153 -19.85 20.31 1.41
CA PRO A 153 -19.05 19.16 0.98
C PRO A 153 -19.47 18.70 -0.43
N ALA A 154 -18.51 18.26 -1.24
CA ALA A 154 -18.78 17.58 -2.50
C ALA A 154 -18.18 16.18 -2.48
N THR A 155 -18.90 15.24 -3.08
CA THR A 155 -18.45 13.86 -3.24
C THR A 155 -17.64 13.72 -4.52
N VAL A 156 -16.56 12.95 -4.45
CA VAL A 156 -15.73 12.58 -5.61
C VAL A 156 -15.56 11.07 -5.64
N ALA A 157 -15.52 10.49 -6.84
CA ALA A 157 -15.18 9.10 -7.08
C ALA A 157 -14.29 8.97 -8.33
N ASN A 158 -13.35 8.04 -8.30
CA ASN A 158 -12.42 7.77 -9.40
C ASN A 158 -12.03 6.29 -9.41
N ASP A 159 -11.92 5.69 -10.60
CA ASP A 159 -11.43 4.33 -10.83
C ASP A 159 -10.11 4.41 -11.62
N GLN A 160 -9.08 3.75 -11.13
CA GLN A 160 -7.79 3.63 -11.80
C GLN A 160 -7.36 2.18 -11.89
N ARG A 161 -6.73 1.83 -13.02
CA ARG A 161 -6.29 0.46 -13.29
C ARG A 161 -4.84 0.45 -13.69
N TYR A 162 -4.05 -0.33 -12.99
CA TYR A 162 -2.63 -0.53 -13.25
C TYR A 162 -2.38 -2.00 -13.58
N SER A 163 -1.36 -2.26 -14.39
CA SER A 163 -0.96 -3.62 -14.72
C SER A 163 0.53 -3.68 -14.96
N TRP A 164 1.19 -4.69 -14.39
CA TRP A 164 2.62 -4.89 -14.51
C TRP A 164 2.94 -6.38 -14.55
N ASN A 165 4.13 -6.71 -15.03
CA ASN A 165 4.61 -8.09 -15.06
C ASN A 165 5.55 -8.35 -13.89
N VAL A 166 5.33 -9.45 -13.18
CA VAL A 166 6.26 -9.98 -12.18
C VAL A 166 7.07 -11.11 -12.82
N PRO A 167 8.41 -11.05 -12.78
CA PRO A 167 9.26 -12.10 -13.36
C PRO A 167 9.26 -13.41 -12.55
#